data_AF-A0A2H6NJL4-F1
#
_entry.id   AF-A0A2H6NJL4-F1
#
_cell.length_a   1.000
_cell.length_b   1.000
_cell.length_c   1.000
_cell.angle_alpha   90.00
_cell.angle_beta   90.00
_cell.angle_gamma   90.00
#
_symmetry.space_group_name_H-M   'P 1'
#
loop_
_entity.id
_entity.type
_entity.pdbx_description
1 polymer ?
#
loop_
_entity_poly.entity_id
_entity_poly.type
_entity_poly.pdbx_seq_one_letter_code
_entity_poly.pdbx_strand_id
1 'polypeptide(L)'
;HGGKPIFTVDRMYDVTPSGVVMGLAWTAMGGSTLFIETSLRRPQDKESKDGTLEMTGQLGDVMKESVKIAYTFARAFLMENVPTNDFLVTSHIHVHVPEGATPKDGPSAGCTIVTALLSLALNQPVRQNVAMTGEVSLTGKILPVGGIKEKTIAAKRAGVSCIIIPSENKKDYCDLAEFITEGLEVHFVEHYKEIFDIVFSKSDSPGR
;
A
#
# COMPACT_ATOMS: atom_id res chain seq x y z
N HIS A 1 17.05 24.53 29.53
CA HIS A 1 16.71 24.74 28.11
C HIS A 1 17.17 23.53 27.30
N GLY A 2 16.54 22.37 27.49
CA GLY A 2 16.81 21.17 26.71
C GLY A 2 15.76 21.08 25.61
N GLY A 3 16.11 21.50 24.40
CA GLY A 3 15.23 21.33 23.24
C GLY A 3 14.91 19.85 23.08
N LYS A 4 13.61 19.53 23.02
CA LYS A 4 13.14 18.18 22.70
C LYS A 4 13.77 17.77 21.36
N PRO A 5 14.26 16.52 21.21
CA PRO A 5 14.75 16.06 19.92
C PRO A 5 13.65 16.26 18.88
N ILE A 6 13.97 16.98 17.81
CA ILE A 6 13.15 17.01 16.61
C ILE A 6 13.11 15.55 16.15
N PHE A 7 11.94 14.94 16.13
CA PHE A 7 11.77 13.61 15.54
C PHE A 7 12.18 13.74 14.07
N THR A 8 13.41 13.34 13.74
CA THR A 8 13.86 13.18 12.37
C THR A 8 12.96 12.11 11.75
N VAL A 9 12.15 12.52 10.78
CA VAL A 9 11.27 11.62 10.06
C VAL A 9 12.17 10.73 9.23
N ASP A 10 12.41 9.50 9.68
CA ASP A 10 13.23 8.53 8.96
C ASP A 10 12.42 8.00 7.77
N ARG A 11 12.34 8.81 6.70
CA ARG A 11 11.67 8.42 5.46
C ARG A 11 12.65 7.65 4.61
N MET A 12 12.38 6.37 4.42
CA MET A 12 13.13 5.50 3.50
C MET A 12 13.14 6.04 2.06
N TYR A 13 12.08 6.75 1.66
CA TYR A 13 11.92 7.36 0.34
C TYR A 13 11.47 8.82 0.48
N ASP A 14 12.22 9.74 -0.12
CA ASP A 14 11.80 11.16 -0.23
C ASP A 14 10.60 11.32 -1.17
N VAL A 15 10.66 10.62 -2.30
CA VAL A 15 9.60 10.47 -3.30
C VAL A 15 9.47 8.99 -3.60
N THR A 16 8.27 8.43 -3.50
CA THR A 16 8.05 7.01 -3.82
C THR A 16 8.07 6.81 -5.34
N PRO A 17 8.94 5.93 -5.87
CA PRO A 17 8.94 5.61 -7.29
C PRO A 17 7.75 4.73 -7.68
N SER A 18 7.56 4.52 -8.98
CA SER A 18 6.61 3.52 -9.49
C SER A 18 6.93 2.13 -8.89
N GLY A 19 5.88 1.43 -8.47
CA GLY A 19 6.01 0.11 -7.85
C GLY A 19 6.31 0.13 -6.35
N VAL A 20 6.42 1.30 -5.72
CA VAL A 20 6.66 1.44 -4.27
C VAL A 20 5.54 2.22 -3.59
N VAL A 21 4.91 1.61 -2.59
CA VAL A 21 3.76 2.20 -1.88
C VAL A 21 3.89 2.02 -0.37
N MET A 22 3.56 3.07 0.38
CA MET A 22 3.54 3.02 1.84
C MET A 22 2.25 2.35 2.36
N GLY A 23 2.41 1.33 3.20
CA GLY A 23 1.35 0.68 3.95
C GLY A 23 1.48 0.91 5.45
N LEU A 24 0.41 0.61 6.19
CA LEU A 24 0.39 0.66 7.65
C LEU A 24 0.23 -0.76 8.21
N ALA A 25 1.18 -1.18 9.04
CA ALA A 25 1.11 -2.43 9.77
C ALA A 25 0.92 -2.23 11.26
N TRP A 26 0.50 -3.33 11.88
CA TRP A 26 0.51 -3.49 13.32
C TRP A 26 1.43 -4.65 13.66
N THR A 27 2.41 -4.39 14.53
CA THR A 27 3.40 -5.37 14.98
C THR A 27 3.33 -5.52 16.49
N ALA A 28 4.06 -6.47 17.06
CA ALA A 28 4.19 -6.63 18.50
C ALA A 28 4.76 -5.37 19.21
N MET A 29 5.48 -4.51 18.48
CA MET A 29 6.03 -3.25 18.98
C MET A 29 5.10 -2.05 18.80
N GLY A 30 3.88 -2.28 18.28
CA GLY A 30 2.90 -1.26 17.94
C GLY A 30 2.78 -1.01 16.44
N GLY A 31 2.16 0.12 16.09
CA GLY A 31 1.94 0.53 14.70
C GLY A 31 3.25 0.92 14.03
N SER A 32 3.42 0.51 12.78
CA SER A 32 4.57 0.87 11.96
C SER A 32 4.13 1.19 10.53
N THR A 33 4.91 2.04 9.86
CA THR A 33 4.85 2.18 8.41
C THR A 33 5.75 1.15 7.76
N LEU A 34 5.34 0.63 6.61
CA LEU A 34 6.17 -0.23 5.78
C LEU A 34 6.04 0.18 4.32
N PHE A 35 7.06 -0.13 3.52
CA PHE A 35 6.96 0.00 2.07
C PHE A 35 6.72 -1.38 1.45
N ILE A 36 5.78 -1.44 0.52
CA ILE A 36 5.67 -2.58 -0.40
C ILE A 36 6.41 -2.17 -1.67
N GLU A 37 7.40 -2.96 -2.05
CA GLU A 37 8.21 -2.76 -3.23
C GLU A 37 7.90 -3.84 -4.27
N THR A 38 7.76 -3.43 -5.52
CA THR A 38 7.53 -4.34 -6.64
C THR A 38 8.51 -4.05 -7.76
N SER A 39 9.04 -5.12 -8.38
CA SER A 39 10.04 -4.99 -9.45
C SER A 39 9.92 -6.12 -10.47
N LEU A 40 10.42 -5.86 -11.68
CA LEU A 40 10.62 -6.88 -12.70
C LEU A 40 11.86 -7.72 -12.37
N ARG A 41 11.70 -9.04 -12.36
CA ARG A 41 12.81 -9.99 -12.18
C ARG A 41 13.64 -10.20 -13.43
N ARG A 42 13.02 -10.04 -14.59
CA ARG A 42 13.64 -10.17 -15.92
C ARG A 42 12.87 -9.32 -16.93
N PRO A 43 13.47 -8.97 -18.08
CA PRO A 43 12.76 -8.28 -19.15
C PRO A 43 11.45 -8.99 -19.50
N GLN A 44 10.43 -8.22 -19.87
CA GLN A 44 9.13 -8.76 -20.25
C GLN A 44 9.31 -9.66 -21.48
N ASP A 45 8.94 -10.92 -21.32
CA ASP A 45 8.92 -11.88 -22.41
C ASP A 45 7.52 -11.87 -23.03
N LYS A 46 7.40 -11.29 -24.22
CA LYS A 46 6.12 -11.20 -24.95
C LYS A 46 5.62 -12.56 -25.46
N GLU A 47 6.46 -13.59 -25.44
CA GLU A 47 6.06 -14.96 -25.77
C GLU A 47 5.52 -15.71 -24.55
N SER A 48 5.80 -15.21 -23.33
CA SER A 48 5.31 -15.84 -22.10
C SER A 48 3.79 -15.71 -22.00
N LYS A 49 3.13 -16.87 -21.88
CA LYS A 49 1.67 -16.93 -21.72
C LYS A 49 1.21 -16.57 -20.30
N ASP A 50 2.09 -16.71 -19.31
CA ASP A 50 1.79 -16.37 -17.91
C ASP A 50 3.07 -15.99 -17.15
N GLY A 51 2.98 -14.89 -16.41
CA GLY A 51 4.04 -14.36 -15.56
C GLY A 51 4.27 -15.18 -14.30
N THR A 52 5.30 -14.84 -13.52
CA THR A 52 5.54 -15.45 -12.21
C THR A 52 5.60 -14.41 -11.11
N LEU A 53 5.30 -14.84 -9.88
CA LEU A 53 5.32 -14.00 -8.69
C LEU A 53 6.30 -14.57 -7.66
N GLU A 54 7.35 -13.80 -7.35
CA GLU A 54 8.28 -14.06 -6.25
C GLU A 54 7.94 -13.14 -5.07
N MET A 55 8.14 -13.63 -3.84
CA MET A 55 7.80 -12.89 -2.63
C MET A 55 8.91 -13.03 -1.59
N THR A 56 9.35 -11.91 -0.99
CA THR A 56 10.40 -11.90 0.05
C THR A 56 10.09 -10.87 1.14
N GLY A 57 10.81 -10.93 2.27
CA GLY A 57 10.61 -9.98 3.38
C GLY A 57 10.18 -10.61 4.70
N GLN A 58 10.46 -11.90 4.91
CA GLN A 58 9.99 -12.69 6.06
C GLN A 58 8.47 -12.67 6.24
N LEU A 59 7.75 -12.98 5.16
CA LEU A 59 6.30 -13.04 5.18
C LEU A 59 5.83 -14.34 5.86
N GLY A 60 4.89 -14.21 6.78
CA GLY A 60 4.11 -15.34 7.28
C GLY A 60 3.10 -15.85 6.24
N ASP A 61 2.40 -16.93 6.56
CA ASP A 61 1.56 -17.62 5.57
C ASP A 61 0.31 -16.82 5.21
N VAL A 62 -0.25 -16.06 6.15
CA VAL A 62 -1.40 -15.18 5.90
C VAL A 62 -1.01 -14.04 4.97
N MET A 63 0.17 -13.44 5.19
CA MET A 63 0.67 -12.39 4.30
C MET A 63 1.00 -12.92 2.90
N LYS A 64 1.58 -14.13 2.77
CA LYS A 64 1.79 -14.77 1.46
C LYS A 64 0.48 -15.02 0.72
N GLU A 65 -0.57 -15.44 1.42
CA GLU A 65 -1.90 -15.61 0.84
C GLU A 65 -2.50 -14.27 0.41
N SER A 66 -2.38 -13.24 1.25
CA SER A 66 -2.79 -11.87 0.92
C SER A 66 -2.12 -11.35 -0.35
N VAL A 67 -0.82 -11.58 -0.54
CA VAL A 67 -0.10 -11.20 -1.76
C VAL A 67 -0.64 -11.94 -2.99
N LYS A 68 -0.98 -13.23 -2.88
CA LYS A 68 -1.57 -14.00 -4.00
C LYS A 68 -2.97 -13.52 -4.37
N ILE A 69 -3.80 -13.21 -3.38
CA ILE A 69 -5.14 -12.66 -3.58
C ILE A 69 -5.03 -11.28 -4.25
N ALA A 70 -4.18 -10.41 -3.71
CA ALA A 70 -3.90 -9.09 -4.26
C ALA A 70 -3.38 -9.17 -5.71
N TYR A 71 -2.47 -10.09 -6.02
CA TYR A 71 -1.95 -10.28 -7.38
C TYR A 71 -3.03 -10.73 -8.35
N THR A 72 -3.88 -11.67 -7.93
CA THR A 72 -5.01 -12.16 -8.73
C THR A 72 -5.99 -11.03 -9.04
N PHE A 73 -6.36 -10.25 -8.02
CA PHE A 73 -7.24 -9.10 -8.20
C PHE A 73 -6.59 -8.00 -9.05
N ALA A 74 -5.31 -7.67 -8.83
CA ALA A 74 -4.60 -6.65 -9.61
C ALA A 74 -4.57 -6.97 -11.10
N ARG A 75 -4.35 -8.25 -11.46
CA ARG A 75 -4.45 -8.73 -12.86
C ARG A 75 -5.84 -8.50 -13.43
N ALA A 76 -6.88 -8.94 -12.73
CA ALA A 76 -8.26 -8.78 -13.18
C ALA A 76 -8.64 -7.30 -13.32
N PHE A 77 -8.29 -6.48 -12.33
CA PHE A 77 -8.56 -5.05 -12.34
C PHE A 77 -7.87 -4.35 -13.51
N LEU A 78 -6.60 -4.67 -13.79
CA LEU A 78 -5.87 -4.09 -14.92
C LEU A 78 -6.47 -4.52 -16.26
N MET A 79 -6.87 -5.79 -16.41
CA MET A 79 -7.52 -6.28 -17.62
C MET A 79 -8.85 -5.57 -17.91
N GLU A 80 -9.62 -5.24 -16.87
CA GLU A 80 -10.90 -4.55 -17.01
C GLU A 80 -10.73 -3.05 -17.31
N ASN A 81 -9.78 -2.38 -16.62
CA ASN A 81 -9.67 -0.92 -16.65
C ASN A 81 -8.64 -0.40 -17.67
N VAL A 82 -7.64 -1.21 -18.02
CA VAL A 82 -6.58 -0.87 -18.99
C VAL A 82 -6.32 -2.09 -19.89
N PRO A 83 -7.30 -2.51 -20.73
CA PRO A 83 -7.29 -3.82 -21.41
C PRO A 83 -6.12 -4.02 -22.40
N THR A 84 -5.46 -2.94 -22.83
CA THR A 84 -4.27 -3.01 -23.69
C THR A 84 -2.97 -3.27 -22.92
N ASN A 85 -3.02 -3.27 -21.59
CA ASN A 85 -1.88 -3.48 -20.72
C ASN A 85 -1.92 -4.91 -20.14
N ASP A 86 -1.11 -5.79 -20.71
CA ASP A 86 -0.96 -7.19 -20.30
C ASP A 86 0.21 -7.40 -19.32
N PHE A 87 0.79 -6.33 -18.77
CA PHE A 87 2.03 -6.36 -18.01
C PHE A 87 1.97 -7.34 -16.84
N LEU A 88 0.95 -7.24 -15.98
CA LEU A 88 0.79 -8.15 -14.83
C LEU A 88 0.43 -9.59 -15.24
N VAL A 89 -0.01 -9.81 -16.49
CA VAL A 89 -0.34 -11.15 -16.99
C VAL A 89 0.91 -11.88 -17.45
N THR A 90 1.84 -11.18 -18.10
CA THR A 90 2.99 -11.80 -18.80
C THR A 90 4.33 -11.62 -18.08
N SER A 91 4.41 -10.69 -17.11
CA SER A 91 5.69 -10.32 -16.48
C SER A 91 6.07 -11.19 -15.28
N HIS A 92 7.38 -11.29 -15.05
CA HIS A 92 7.94 -11.95 -13.86
C HIS A 92 8.21 -10.90 -12.80
N ILE A 93 7.40 -10.90 -11.75
CA ILE A 93 7.35 -9.85 -10.74
C ILE A 93 7.89 -10.36 -9.41
N HIS A 94 8.56 -9.47 -8.68
CA HIS A 94 8.99 -9.69 -7.31
C HIS A 94 8.28 -8.68 -6.41
N VAL A 95 7.59 -9.16 -5.38
CA VAL A 95 7.08 -8.35 -4.27
C VAL A 95 8.04 -8.49 -3.09
N HIS A 96 8.57 -7.36 -2.62
CA HIS A 96 9.43 -7.30 -1.44
C HIS A 96 8.80 -6.42 -0.37
N VAL A 97 8.89 -6.88 0.88
CA VAL A 97 8.56 -6.07 2.05
C VAL A 97 9.85 -5.92 2.88
N PRO A 98 10.46 -4.71 2.94
CA PRO A 98 11.75 -4.46 3.62
C PRO A 98 11.77 -4.83 5.10
N GLU A 99 12.91 -4.66 5.76
CA GLU A 99 13.17 -5.17 7.12
C GLU A 99 13.08 -6.69 7.20
N GLY A 100 13.85 -7.38 6.37
CA GLY A 100 13.82 -8.85 6.26
C GLY A 100 14.30 -9.63 7.48
N ALA A 101 14.44 -9.00 8.66
CA ALA A 101 14.67 -9.65 9.96
C ALA A 101 13.44 -9.64 10.87
N THR A 102 12.44 -8.82 10.54
CA THR A 102 11.19 -8.68 11.30
C THR A 102 10.09 -9.49 10.59
N PRO A 103 9.53 -10.53 11.23
CA PRO A 103 8.40 -11.27 10.67
C PRO A 103 7.20 -10.36 10.40
N LYS A 104 6.55 -10.55 9.24
CA LYS A 104 5.38 -9.78 8.83
C LYS A 104 4.27 -10.73 8.47
N ASP A 105 3.20 -10.70 9.25
CA ASP A 105 2.05 -11.56 9.01
C ASP A 105 0.74 -10.82 9.22
N GLY A 106 -0.27 -11.21 8.45
CA GLY A 106 -1.60 -10.61 8.43
C GLY A 106 -2.00 -9.98 7.09
N PRO A 107 -3.30 -9.86 6.82
CA PRO A 107 -3.81 -9.53 5.48
C PRO A 107 -3.94 -8.01 5.23
N SER A 108 -3.66 -7.18 6.23
CA SER A 108 -3.99 -5.74 6.22
C SER A 108 -3.23 -4.86 5.22
N ALA A 109 -2.25 -5.44 4.49
CA ALA A 109 -1.50 -4.78 3.42
C ALA A 109 -2.05 -5.10 2.02
N GLY A 110 -3.16 -5.85 1.92
CA GLY A 110 -3.74 -6.28 0.65
C GLY A 110 -3.93 -5.14 -0.36
N CYS A 111 -4.59 -4.06 0.05
CA CYS A 111 -4.76 -2.89 -0.82
C CYS A 111 -3.44 -2.21 -1.21
N THR A 112 -2.46 -2.16 -0.31
CA THR A 112 -1.12 -1.62 -0.58
C THR A 112 -0.39 -2.43 -1.65
N ILE A 113 -0.50 -3.76 -1.59
CA ILE A 113 0.11 -4.68 -2.55
C ILE A 113 -0.53 -4.50 -3.93
N VAL A 114 -1.86 -4.45 -4.03
CA VAL A 114 -2.55 -4.19 -5.31
C VAL A 114 -2.08 -2.85 -5.89
N THR A 115 -1.97 -1.81 -5.06
CA THR A 115 -1.56 -0.47 -5.50
C THR A 115 -0.12 -0.47 -6.02
N ALA A 116 0.80 -1.15 -5.33
CA ALA A 116 2.18 -1.25 -5.78
C ALA A 116 2.30 -1.98 -7.13
N LEU A 117 1.58 -3.11 -7.28
CA LEU A 117 1.54 -3.87 -8.54
C LEU A 117 0.98 -3.04 -9.70
N LEU A 118 -0.14 -2.33 -9.49
CA LEU A 118 -0.71 -1.46 -10.52
C LEU A 118 0.20 -0.26 -10.81
N SER A 119 0.83 0.32 -9.80
CA SER A 119 1.80 1.41 -9.98
C SER A 119 2.97 0.98 -10.86
N LEU A 120 3.51 -0.23 -10.64
CA LEU A 120 4.56 -0.82 -11.48
C LEU A 120 4.06 -1.05 -12.91
N ALA A 121 2.88 -1.66 -13.07
CA ALA A 121 2.31 -1.99 -14.38
C ALA A 121 1.95 -0.77 -15.22
N LEU A 122 1.55 0.33 -14.58
CA LEU A 122 1.27 1.60 -15.24
C LEU A 122 2.52 2.46 -15.44
N ASN A 123 3.66 2.04 -14.87
CA ASN A 123 4.88 2.84 -14.77
C ASN A 123 4.59 4.26 -14.25
N GLN A 124 3.69 4.36 -13.26
CA GLN A 124 3.21 5.61 -12.71
C GLN A 124 3.34 5.58 -11.18
N PRO A 125 4.10 6.51 -10.57
CA PRO A 125 4.11 6.69 -9.12
C PRO A 125 2.73 7.05 -8.58
N VAL A 126 2.43 6.59 -7.37
CA VAL A 126 1.20 6.99 -6.67
C VAL A 126 1.32 8.41 -6.09
N ARG A 127 0.17 8.99 -5.70
CA ARG A 127 0.11 10.21 -4.87
C ARG A 127 1.13 10.14 -3.73
N GLN A 128 1.90 11.20 -3.55
CA GLN A 128 2.92 11.28 -2.49
C GLN A 128 2.28 11.52 -1.11
N ASN A 129 2.98 11.13 -0.05
CA ASN A 129 2.54 11.29 1.35
C ASN A 129 1.20 10.61 1.68
N VAL A 130 0.89 9.51 0.99
CA VAL A 130 -0.27 8.65 1.25
C VAL A 130 0.17 7.35 1.90
N ALA A 131 -0.57 6.89 2.92
CA ALA A 131 -0.44 5.55 3.47
C ALA A 131 -1.81 4.87 3.51
N MET A 132 -1.84 3.55 3.38
CA MET A 132 -3.10 2.80 3.35
C MET A 132 -3.04 1.51 4.16
N THR A 133 -4.21 1.05 4.58
CA THR A 133 -4.41 -0.26 5.19
C THR A 133 -5.78 -0.80 4.79
N GLY A 134 -5.89 -2.11 4.71
CA GLY A 134 -7.12 -2.77 4.28
C GLY A 134 -6.80 -4.12 3.67
N GLU A 135 -7.52 -5.15 4.11
CA GLU A 135 -7.51 -6.44 3.42
C GLU A 135 -8.32 -6.32 2.14
N VAL A 136 -7.85 -6.97 1.06
CA VAL A 136 -8.52 -6.95 -0.24
C VAL A 136 -9.09 -8.33 -0.54
N SER A 137 -10.34 -8.39 -1.00
CA SER A 137 -10.93 -9.63 -1.52
C SER A 137 -10.62 -9.84 -3.00
N LEU A 138 -10.83 -11.05 -3.51
CA LEU A 138 -10.74 -11.35 -4.95
C LEU A 138 -11.72 -10.52 -5.81
N THR A 139 -12.76 -9.96 -5.21
CA THR A 139 -13.75 -9.11 -5.88
C THR A 139 -13.49 -7.62 -5.66
N GLY A 140 -12.36 -7.25 -5.04
CA GLY A 140 -11.99 -5.85 -4.80
C GLY A 140 -12.63 -5.19 -3.59
N LYS A 141 -13.36 -5.91 -2.73
CA LYS A 141 -13.86 -5.33 -1.46
C LYS A 141 -12.69 -5.05 -0.52
N ILE A 142 -12.77 -3.93 0.18
CA ILE A 142 -11.80 -3.53 1.21
C ILE A 142 -12.39 -3.87 2.59
N LEU A 143 -11.78 -4.84 3.26
CA LEU A 143 -12.26 -5.39 4.53
C LEU A 143 -11.59 -4.70 5.73
N PRO A 144 -12.28 -4.62 6.88
CA PRO A 144 -11.76 -3.97 8.08
C PRO A 144 -10.50 -4.64 8.62
N VAL A 145 -9.68 -3.85 9.31
CA VAL A 145 -8.42 -4.28 9.89
C VAL A 145 -8.29 -3.80 11.34
N GLY A 146 -7.47 -4.48 12.13
CA GLY A 146 -7.14 -4.06 13.49
C GLY A 146 -6.09 -2.95 13.57
N GLY A 147 -5.95 -2.37 14.77
CA GLY A 147 -4.86 -1.46 15.13
C GLY A 147 -4.95 -0.06 14.52
N ILE A 148 -6.16 0.45 14.26
CA ILE A 148 -6.38 1.75 13.61
C ILE A 148 -5.72 2.90 14.37
N LYS A 149 -5.80 2.90 15.70
CA LYS A 149 -5.15 3.90 16.55
C LYS A 149 -3.64 3.91 16.34
N GLU A 150 -3.00 2.76 16.48
CA GLU A 150 -1.55 2.63 16.40
C GLU A 150 -1.04 2.91 14.98
N LYS A 151 -1.77 2.45 13.95
CA LYS A 151 -1.47 2.74 12.54
C LYS A 151 -1.57 4.23 12.22
N THR A 152 -2.59 4.92 12.75
CA THR A 152 -2.75 6.37 12.57
C THR A 152 -1.60 7.14 13.23
N ILE A 153 -1.21 6.75 14.44
CA ILE A 153 -0.05 7.34 15.13
C ILE A 153 1.24 7.12 14.33
N ALA A 154 1.45 5.91 13.78
CA ALA A 154 2.61 5.60 12.95
C ALA A 154 2.64 6.46 11.66
N ALA A 155 1.49 6.59 10.98
CA ALA A 155 1.36 7.44 9.80
C ALA A 155 1.75 8.90 10.12
N LYS A 156 1.21 9.45 11.20
CA LYS A 156 1.50 10.84 11.63
C LYS A 156 2.97 11.02 11.99
N ARG A 157 3.60 10.05 12.68
CA ARG A 157 5.04 10.05 12.98
C ARG A 157 5.92 10.00 11.72
N ALA A 158 5.47 9.32 10.67
CA ALA A 158 6.15 9.26 9.37
C ALA A 158 5.88 10.50 8.48
N GLY A 159 5.12 11.48 8.99
CA GLY A 159 4.77 12.70 8.27
C GLY A 159 3.78 12.46 7.12
N VAL A 160 3.00 11.38 7.16
CA VAL A 160 1.93 11.13 6.18
C VAL A 160 0.88 12.23 6.30
N SER A 161 0.41 12.75 5.17
CA SER A 161 -0.63 13.78 5.13
C SER A 161 -2.01 13.21 4.76
N CYS A 162 -2.04 12.03 4.14
CA CYS A 162 -3.26 11.36 3.70
C CYS A 162 -3.26 9.89 4.09
N ILE A 163 -4.32 9.41 4.72
CA ILE A 163 -4.53 7.98 4.98
C ILE A 163 -5.77 7.44 4.29
N ILE A 164 -5.70 6.19 3.87
CA ILE A 164 -6.82 5.43 3.31
C ILE A 164 -7.11 4.25 4.25
N ILE A 165 -8.34 4.18 4.74
CA ILE A 165 -8.79 3.21 5.75
C ILE A 165 -10.08 2.53 5.24
N PRO A 166 -10.34 1.25 5.56
CA PRO A 166 -11.62 0.62 5.26
C PRO A 166 -12.78 1.40 5.88
N SER A 167 -13.88 1.56 5.15
CA SER A 167 -15.06 2.28 5.62
C SER A 167 -15.67 1.69 6.89
N GLU A 168 -15.58 0.37 7.08
CA GLU A 168 -16.01 -0.31 8.30
C GLU A 168 -15.18 0.08 9.55
N ASN A 169 -13.95 0.56 9.37
CA ASN A 169 -13.11 1.08 10.46
C ASN A 169 -13.36 2.57 10.78
N LYS A 170 -14.36 3.22 10.14
CA LYS A 170 -14.65 4.64 10.35
C LYS A 170 -14.92 4.98 11.81
N LYS A 171 -15.64 4.12 12.52
CA LYS A 171 -15.91 4.31 13.96
C LYS A 171 -14.61 4.29 14.77
N ASP A 172 -13.77 3.28 14.54
CA ASP A 172 -12.47 3.15 15.24
C ASP A 172 -11.57 4.37 15.04
N TYR A 173 -11.62 4.98 13.85
CA TYR A 173 -10.88 6.21 13.55
C TYR A 173 -11.51 7.45 14.19
N CYS A 174 -12.84 7.61 14.12
CA CYS A 174 -13.54 8.77 14.67
C CYS A 174 -13.49 8.83 16.20
N ASP A 175 -13.32 7.68 16.88
CA ASP A 175 -13.16 7.60 18.33
C ASP A 175 -11.73 8.00 18.81
N LEU A 176 -10.81 8.28 17.89
CA LEU A 176 -9.46 8.73 18.22
C LEU A 176 -9.46 10.18 18.72
N ALA A 177 -8.57 10.48 19.67
CA ALA A 177 -8.38 11.84 20.15
C ALA A 177 -7.91 12.78 19.03
N GLU A 178 -8.42 14.02 19.04
CA GLU A 178 -8.18 15.01 17.99
C GLU A 178 -6.68 15.23 17.69
N PHE A 179 -5.83 15.28 18.71
CA PHE A 179 -4.38 15.45 18.51
C PHE A 179 -3.74 14.31 17.68
N ILE A 180 -4.39 13.15 17.53
CA ILE A 180 -3.94 12.04 16.69
C ILE A 180 -4.34 12.26 15.24
N THR A 181 -5.57 12.73 15.00
CA THR A 181 -6.18 12.85 13.66
C THR A 181 -6.01 14.24 13.02
N GLU A 182 -5.69 15.26 13.82
CA GLU A 182 -5.48 16.63 13.37
C GLU A 182 -4.38 16.71 12.31
N GLY A 183 -4.65 17.43 11.22
CA GLY A 183 -3.73 17.62 10.10
C GLY A 183 -3.64 16.43 9.13
N LEU A 184 -4.50 15.42 9.30
CA LEU A 184 -4.52 14.22 8.46
C LEU A 184 -5.79 14.15 7.61
N GLU A 185 -5.61 14.15 6.29
CA GLU A 185 -6.67 13.82 5.34
C GLU A 185 -6.98 12.32 5.45
N VAL A 186 -8.26 11.95 5.56
CA VAL A 186 -8.69 10.56 5.67
C VAL A 186 -9.72 10.23 4.60
N HIS A 187 -9.49 9.12 3.89
CA HIS A 187 -10.43 8.53 2.96
C HIS A 187 -10.91 7.19 3.50
N PHE A 188 -12.23 7.03 3.57
CA PHE A 188 -12.89 5.78 3.93
C PHE A 188 -13.38 5.09 2.67
N VAL A 189 -12.98 3.84 2.44
CA VAL A 189 -13.23 3.13 1.18
C VAL A 189 -13.89 1.77 1.41
N GLU A 190 -14.82 1.40 0.54
CA GLU A 190 -15.50 0.09 0.53
C GLU A 190 -14.91 -0.85 -0.54
N HIS A 191 -14.45 -0.26 -1.64
CA HIS A 191 -13.96 -0.99 -2.80
C HIS A 191 -12.65 -0.42 -3.32
N TYR A 192 -11.78 -1.29 -3.83
CA TYR A 192 -10.44 -0.92 -4.30
C TYR A 192 -10.44 0.15 -5.40
N LYS A 193 -11.51 0.21 -6.21
CA LYS A 193 -11.67 1.25 -7.23
C LYS A 193 -11.55 2.66 -6.65
N GLU A 194 -12.09 2.90 -5.47
CA GLU A 194 -11.99 4.20 -4.79
C GLU A 194 -10.53 4.52 -4.44
N ILE A 195 -9.77 3.52 -3.95
CA ILE A 195 -8.33 3.65 -3.69
C ILE A 195 -7.59 4.04 -4.97
N PHE A 196 -7.86 3.33 -6.07
CA PHE A 196 -7.25 3.60 -7.37
C PHE A 196 -7.50 5.05 -7.81
N ASP A 197 -8.76 5.51 -7.73
CA ASP A 197 -9.14 6.87 -8.09
C ASP A 197 -8.43 7.93 -7.20
N ILE A 198 -8.29 7.67 -5.91
CA ILE A 198 -7.60 8.58 -4.97
C ILE A 198 -6.09 8.69 -5.26
N VAL A 199 -5.43 7.58 -5.59
CA VAL A 199 -3.95 7.53 -5.65
C VAL A 199 -3.37 7.71 -7.05
N PHE A 200 -4.17 7.50 -8.10
CA PHE A 200 -3.76 7.68 -9.51
C PHE A 200 -4.47 8.84 -10.22
N SER A 201 -5.44 9.52 -9.58
CA SER A 201 -5.97 10.77 -10.12
C SER A 201 -4.84 11.78 -10.35
N LYS A 202 -4.95 12.53 -11.44
CA LYS A 202 -4.01 13.63 -11.71
C LYS A 202 -4.14 14.62 -10.56
N SER A 203 -3.15 14.65 -9.67
CA SER A 203 -2.93 15.83 -8.86
C SER A 203 -2.70 16.98 -9.84
N ASP A 204 -3.52 18.02 -9.74
CA ASP A 204 -3.24 19.30 -10.37
C ASP A 204 -1.79 19.65 -10.04
N SER A 205 -0.94 19.58 -11.05
CA SER A 205 0.47 19.89 -10.90
C SER A 205 0.54 21.38 -10.56
N PRO A 206 1.10 21.79 -9.40
CA PRO A 206 1.40 23.19 -9.21
C PRO A 206 2.56 23.53 -10.15
N GLY A 207 2.26 24.21 -11.26
CA GLY A 207 3.24 24.91 -12.10
C GLY A 207 4.05 24.04 -13.06
N ARG A 208 3.78 24.21 -14.35
CA ARG A 208 4.87 24.41 -15.31
C ARG A 208 5.32 25.86 -15.21
#